data_AF-A0A7S4C918-F1
#
_entry.id   AF-A0A7S4C918-F1
#
_cell.length_a   1.000
_cell.length_b   1.000
_cell.length_c   1.000
_cell.angle_alpha   90.00
_cell.angle_beta   90.00
_cell.angle_gamma   90.00
#
_symmetry.space_group_name_H-M   'P 1'
#
loop_
_entity.id
_entity.type
_entity.pdbx_description
1 polymer ?
#
loop_
_entity_poly.entity_id
_entity_poly.type
_entity_poly.pdbx_seq_one_letter_code
_entity_poly.pdbx_strand_id
1 'polypeptide(L)'
;GVGPIVRRANLPNTSVVANASAQECRVIDTFMVGLEMELDMLNLRLHELDSVVDYFVIAESNVTGTGAPKEMVFWNRRSRFAPFLHKIVHVFTSEVPKDTKKYPSIIYL
;
A
#
# COMPACT_ATOMS: atom_id res chain seq x y z
N GLY A 1 26.18 -14.26 27.24
CA GLY A 1 25.58 -13.55 26.09
C GLY A 1 24.20 -14.12 25.86
N VAL A 2 23.17 -13.35 26.14
CA VAL A 2 21.76 -13.75 26.05
C VAL A 2 21.25 -13.30 24.68
N GLY A 3 20.85 -14.25 23.83
CA GLY A 3 20.06 -13.95 22.64
C GLY A 3 18.66 -13.47 23.04
N PRO A 4 17.93 -12.77 22.15
CA PRO A 4 16.61 -12.26 22.49
C PRO A 4 15.63 -13.43 22.71
N ILE A 5 15.10 -13.50 23.93
CA ILE A 5 13.98 -14.35 24.28
C ILE A 5 12.72 -13.64 23.76
N VAL A 6 12.18 -14.10 22.63
CA VAL A 6 10.85 -13.66 22.17
C VAL A 6 9.82 -14.45 22.98
N ARG A 7 9.31 -13.83 24.06
CA ARG A 7 8.14 -14.37 24.77
C ARG A 7 6.91 -14.11 23.91
N ARG A 8 6.34 -15.17 23.32
CA ARG A 8 4.94 -15.14 22.85
C ARG A 8 4.09 -14.68 24.03
N ALA A 9 3.48 -13.50 23.92
CA ALA A 9 2.53 -13.02 24.90
C ALA A 9 1.39 -14.05 24.99
N ASN A 10 1.13 -14.54 26.19
CA ASN A 10 -0.09 -15.27 26.53
C ASN A 10 -1.30 -14.37 26.20
N LEU A 11 -1.91 -14.56 25.03
CA LEU A 11 -3.26 -14.08 24.78
C LEU A 11 -4.25 -15.16 25.24
N PRO A 12 -5.31 -14.78 26.00
CA PRO A 12 -6.18 -15.73 26.66
C PRO A 12 -7.07 -16.52 25.69
N ASN A 13 -7.15 -17.83 25.98
CA ASN A 13 -8.24 -18.76 25.68
C ASN A 13 -8.49 -19.21 24.23
N THR A 14 -7.93 -20.40 23.96
CA THR A 14 -8.07 -21.32 22.83
C THR A 14 -9.49 -21.88 22.60
N SER A 15 -10.57 -21.10 22.73
CA SER A 15 -11.93 -21.63 22.44
C SER A 15 -12.97 -20.64 21.91
N VAL A 16 -12.64 -19.38 21.62
CA VAL A 16 -13.64 -18.36 21.20
C VAL A 16 -13.72 -18.13 19.68
N VAL A 17 -12.78 -18.59 18.86
CA VAL A 17 -12.85 -18.41 17.40
C VAL A 17 -13.37 -19.65 16.68
N ALA A 18 -14.59 -20.07 17.03
CA ALA A 18 -15.32 -21.11 16.29
C ALA A 18 -16.45 -20.54 15.40
N ASN A 19 -16.61 -19.22 15.29
CA ASN A 19 -17.68 -18.60 14.48
C ASN A 19 -17.30 -17.21 13.89
N ALA A 20 -16.12 -17.11 13.27
CA ALA A 20 -15.95 -16.13 12.21
C ALA A 20 -16.01 -16.92 10.91
N SER A 21 -16.95 -16.62 10.01
CA SER A 21 -16.77 -17.00 8.60
C SER A 21 -15.33 -16.63 8.25
N ALA A 22 -14.50 -17.60 7.86
CA ALA A 22 -13.08 -17.41 7.65
C ALA A 22 -12.89 -16.32 6.60
N GLN A 23 -12.80 -15.06 7.05
CA GLN A 23 -12.52 -13.94 6.20
C GLN A 23 -11.11 -14.22 5.71
N GLU A 24 -10.96 -14.50 4.41
CA GLU A 24 -9.67 -14.75 3.81
C GLU A 24 -8.74 -13.59 4.18
N CYS A 25 -7.66 -13.92 4.89
CA CYS A 25 -6.63 -12.95 5.21
C CYS A 25 -6.01 -12.52 3.87
N ARG A 26 -6.10 -11.23 3.55
CA ARG A 26 -5.53 -10.66 2.33
C ARG A 26 -4.27 -9.88 2.64
N VAL A 27 -3.24 -10.09 1.84
CA VAL A 27 -2.00 -9.32 1.88
C VAL A 27 -2.13 -8.18 0.89
N ILE A 28 -2.13 -6.95 1.41
CA ILE A 28 -2.18 -5.73 0.61
C ILE A 28 -0.83 -5.03 0.73
N ASP A 29 -0.23 -4.73 -0.41
CA ASP A 29 1.00 -3.97 -0.50
C ASP A 29 0.71 -2.57 -1.03
N THR A 30 1.15 -1.54 -0.32
CA THR A 30 0.93 -0.14 -0.71
C THR A 30 2.23 0.49 -1.19
N PHE A 31 2.20 1.15 -2.34
CA PHE A 31 3.36 1.85 -2.90
C PHE A 31 2.96 3.24 -3.40
N MET A 32 3.67 4.27 -2.96
CA MET A 32 3.44 5.64 -3.41
C MET A 32 4.34 5.98 -4.60
N VAL A 33 3.78 6.59 -5.63
CA VAL A 33 4.51 7.10 -6.80
C VAL A 33 4.50 8.63 -6.81
N GLY A 34 5.65 9.19 -6.48
CA GLY A 34 6.01 10.59 -6.48
C GLY A 34 6.69 11.05 -7.77
N LEU A 35 7.68 10.27 -8.26
CA LEU A 35 8.62 10.62 -9.32
C LEU A 35 8.90 9.42 -10.25
N GLU A 36 9.48 9.68 -11.44
CA GLU A 36 9.73 8.62 -12.43
C GLU A 36 10.68 7.52 -11.97
N MET A 37 11.72 7.86 -11.19
CA MET A 37 12.71 6.89 -10.69
C MET A 37 12.09 5.79 -9.82
N GLU A 38 10.93 6.06 -9.21
CA GLU A 38 10.23 5.09 -8.36
C GLU A 38 9.51 4.02 -9.18
N LEU A 39 9.31 4.21 -10.49
CA LEU A 39 8.70 3.21 -11.36
C LEU A 39 9.58 1.96 -11.50
N ASP A 40 10.90 2.11 -11.43
CA ASP A 40 11.82 0.97 -11.51
C ASP A 40 11.81 0.17 -10.19
N MET A 41 11.69 0.88 -9.05
CA MET A 41 11.46 0.23 -7.75
C MET A 41 10.11 -0.48 -7.68
N LEU A 42 9.06 0.15 -8.21
CA LEU A 42 7.75 -0.48 -8.33
C LEU A 42 7.83 -1.73 -9.21
N ASN A 43 8.53 -1.66 -10.35
CA ASN A 43 8.69 -2.80 -11.24
C ASN A 43 9.36 -3.99 -10.54
N LEU A 44 10.47 -3.74 -9.83
CA LEU A 44 11.15 -4.78 -9.04
C LEU A 44 10.20 -5.35 -7.98
N ARG A 45 9.54 -4.48 -7.21
CA ARG A 45 8.61 -4.87 -6.14
C ARG A 45 7.47 -5.75 -6.63
N LEU A 46 6.87 -5.42 -7.76
CA LEU A 46 5.80 -6.22 -8.37
C LEU A 46 6.30 -7.62 -8.74
N HIS A 47 7.48 -7.74 -9.34
CA HIS A 47 8.04 -9.05 -9.72
C HIS A 47 8.39 -9.91 -8.50
N GLU A 48 8.95 -9.31 -7.44
CA GLU A 48 9.33 -10.03 -6.22
C GLU A 48 8.10 -10.49 -5.42
N LEU A 49 7.03 -9.69 -5.39
CA LEU A 49 5.91 -9.91 -4.47
C LEU A 49 4.65 -10.47 -5.13
N ASP A 50 4.59 -10.61 -6.46
CA ASP A 50 3.38 -11.05 -7.19
C ASP A 50 2.82 -12.39 -6.66
N SER A 51 3.68 -13.30 -6.22
CA SER A 51 3.25 -14.63 -5.75
C SER A 51 2.59 -14.64 -4.36
N VAL A 52 2.77 -13.59 -3.55
CA VAL A 52 2.34 -13.54 -2.14
C VAL A 52 1.39 -12.39 -1.83
N VAL A 53 1.28 -11.39 -2.71
CA VAL A 53 0.39 -10.24 -2.55
C VAL A 53 -0.89 -10.44 -3.37
N ASP A 54 -2.04 -10.20 -2.73
CA ASP A 54 -3.34 -10.24 -3.39
C ASP A 54 -3.60 -8.96 -4.20
N TYR A 55 -3.25 -7.80 -3.63
CA TYR A 55 -3.46 -6.49 -4.26
C TYR A 55 -2.30 -5.52 -4.01
N PHE A 56 -1.90 -4.83 -5.06
CA PHE A 56 -0.98 -3.70 -5.00
C PHE A 56 -1.75 -2.38 -5.08
N VAL A 57 -1.73 -1.59 -4.02
CA VAL A 57 -2.35 -0.26 -4.00
C VAL A 57 -1.29 0.77 -4.39
N ILE A 58 -1.45 1.35 -5.58
CA ILE A 58 -0.53 2.37 -6.09
C ILE A 58 -1.16 3.74 -5.86
N ALA A 59 -0.56 4.50 -4.96
CA ALA A 59 -1.02 5.84 -4.61
C ALA A 59 -0.24 6.90 -5.39
N GLU A 60 -0.94 7.75 -6.13
CA GLU A 60 -0.36 8.85 -6.89
C GLU A 60 -1.12 10.18 -6.64
N SER A 61 -0.54 11.29 -7.07
CA SER A 61 -1.18 12.60 -7.05
C SER A 61 -0.88 13.32 -8.36
N ASN A 62 -1.72 14.27 -8.79
CA ASN A 62 -1.38 15.21 -9.87
C ASN A 62 -0.99 16.60 -9.33
N VAL A 63 -0.73 16.70 -8.03
CA VAL A 63 -0.18 17.88 -7.36
C VAL A 63 1.04 17.53 -6.49
N THR A 64 1.98 18.45 -6.38
CA THR A 64 3.11 18.37 -5.44
C THR A 64 2.63 18.58 -4.00
N GLY A 65 3.48 18.29 -3.01
CA GLY A 65 3.18 18.59 -1.61
C GLY A 65 2.97 20.09 -1.31
N THR A 66 3.45 20.98 -2.20
CA THR A 66 3.22 22.43 -2.12
C THR A 66 2.01 22.91 -2.92
N GLY A 67 1.33 22.01 -3.63
CA GLY A 67 0.12 22.30 -4.42
C GLY A 67 0.39 22.74 -5.86
N ALA A 68 1.64 22.68 -6.33
CA ALA A 68 1.94 22.90 -7.75
C ALA A 68 1.46 21.70 -8.58
N PRO A 69 1.00 21.89 -9.83
CA PRO A 69 0.67 20.77 -10.71
C PRO A 69 1.88 19.84 -10.92
N LYS A 70 1.64 18.53 -10.95
CA LYS A 70 2.60 17.52 -11.39
C LYS A 70 1.94 16.51 -12.32
N GLU A 71 2.74 15.86 -13.15
CA GLU A 71 2.24 14.76 -13.97
C GLU A 71 1.90 13.52 -13.13
N MET A 72 0.90 12.76 -13.58
CA MET A 72 0.64 11.42 -13.06
C MET A 72 1.59 10.42 -13.73
N VAL A 73 2.74 10.22 -13.10
CA VAL A 73 3.84 9.35 -13.50
C VAL A 73 3.38 7.92 -13.75
N PHE A 74 2.69 7.28 -12.80
CA PHE A 74 2.21 5.90 -12.93
C PHE A 74 1.13 5.81 -13.99
N TRP A 75 0.08 6.65 -13.92
CA TRP A 75 -1.03 6.59 -14.88
C TRP A 75 -0.55 6.67 -16.33
N ASN A 76 0.34 7.60 -16.63
CA ASN A 76 0.87 7.83 -17.98
C ASN A 76 1.74 6.67 -18.49
N ARG A 77 2.29 5.85 -17.59
CA ARG A 77 3.23 4.76 -17.92
C ARG A 77 2.73 3.38 -17.48
N ARG A 78 1.45 3.26 -17.11
CA ARG A 78 0.86 2.03 -16.54
C ARG A 78 0.94 0.83 -17.48
N SER A 79 1.06 1.06 -18.79
CA SER A 79 1.30 0.01 -19.79
C SER A 79 2.58 -0.79 -19.52
N ARG A 80 3.59 -0.21 -18.86
CA ARG A 80 4.81 -0.92 -18.42
C ARG A 80 4.51 -2.08 -17.46
N PHE A 81 3.40 -2.01 -16.74
CA PHE A 81 3.03 -2.97 -15.69
C PHE A 81 1.90 -3.89 -16.12
N ALA A 82 1.67 -4.04 -17.44
CA ALA A 82 0.59 -4.87 -18.00
C ALA A 82 0.42 -6.25 -17.35
N PRO A 83 1.50 -7.01 -17.02
CA PRO A 83 1.36 -8.31 -16.36
C PRO A 83 0.66 -8.24 -15.00
N PHE A 84 0.82 -7.14 -14.26
CA PHE A 84 0.36 -6.98 -12.87
C PHE A 84 -0.93 -6.15 -12.74
N LEU A 85 -1.41 -5.54 -13.84
CA LEU A 85 -2.57 -4.62 -13.79
C LEU A 85 -3.83 -5.26 -13.18
N HIS A 86 -3.97 -6.58 -13.30
CA HIS A 86 -5.09 -7.32 -12.73
C HIS A 86 -5.10 -7.36 -11.19
N LYS A 87 -3.95 -7.10 -10.53
CA LYS A 87 -3.82 -6.97 -9.06
C LYS A 87 -3.62 -5.54 -8.59
N ILE A 88 -3.42 -4.59 -9.50
CA ILE A 88 -3.15 -3.20 -9.15
C ILE A 88 -4.45 -2.42 -8.94
N VAL A 89 -4.57 -1.80 -7.77
CA VAL A 89 -5.57 -0.78 -7.45
C VAL A 89 -4.90 0.59 -7.48
N HIS A 90 -5.23 1.42 -8.47
CA HIS A 90 -4.69 2.77 -8.58
C HIS A 90 -5.56 3.77 -7.83
N VAL A 91 -4.98 4.44 -6.83
CA VAL A 91 -5.62 5.49 -6.05
C VAL A 91 -4.92 6.81 -6.36
N PHE A 92 -5.67 7.86 -6.68
CA PHE A 92 -5.10 9.17 -6.96
C PHE A 92 -5.80 10.29 -6.21
N THR A 93 -5.08 11.39 -5.99
CA THR A 93 -5.63 12.63 -5.42
C THR A 93 -5.21 13.85 -6.25
N SER A 94 -6.02 14.90 -6.17
CA SER A 94 -5.71 16.22 -6.73
C SER A 94 -5.64 17.32 -5.69
N GLU A 95 -5.69 16.95 -4.41
CA GLU A 95 -5.74 17.88 -3.30
C GLU A 95 -4.54 17.68 -2.39
N VAL A 96 -3.96 18.81 -1.97
CA VAL A 96 -3.05 18.86 -0.82
C VAL A 96 -3.92 19.10 0.41
N PRO A 97 -3.83 18.26 1.47
CA PRO A 97 -4.57 18.50 2.70
C PRO A 97 -4.25 19.88 3.28
N LYS A 98 -5.25 20.78 3.33
CA LYS A 98 -5.09 22.15 3.85
C LYS A 98 -5.42 22.28 5.34
N ASP A 99 -6.10 21.29 5.91
CA ASP A 99 -6.47 21.25 7.32
C ASP A 99 -6.46 19.78 7.80
N THR A 100 -5.56 19.48 8.74
CA THR A 100 -5.41 18.14 9.33
C THR A 100 -6.60 17.75 10.21
N LYS A 101 -7.48 18.69 10.58
CA LYS A 101 -8.68 18.41 11.40
C LYS A 101 -9.86 17.84 10.60
N LYS A 102 -9.87 18.00 9.27
CA LYS A 102 -10.99 17.60 8.42
C LYS A 102 -10.97 16.11 8.03
N TYR A 103 -9.83 15.44 8.17
CA TYR A 103 -9.66 14.02 7.85
C TYR A 103 -9.05 13.26 9.05
N PRO A 104 -9.81 13.04 10.13
CA PRO A 104 -9.31 12.35 11.32
C PRO A 104 -8.94 10.88 11.06
N SER A 105 -9.28 10.33 9.88
CA SER A 105 -9.16 8.90 9.55
C SER A 105 -8.07 8.58 8.52
N ILE A 106 -7.37 9.58 7.95
CA ILE A 106 -6.19 9.33 7.12
C ILE A 106 -4.97 9.63 7.98
N ILE A 107 -4.75 8.74 8.94
CA ILE A 107 -3.46 8.60 9.61
C ILE A 107 -2.53 8.09 8.51
N TYR A 108 -1.55 8.90 8.11
CA TYR A 108 -0.36 8.38 7.43
C TYR A 108 0.16 7.23 8.29
N LEU A 109 0.18 6.01 7.73
CA LEU A 109 0.66 4.78 8.38
C LEU A 109 1.95 5.02 9.17
#